data_AF-A0A3D8PX04-F1
#
_entry.id   AF-A0A3D8PX04-F1
#
_cell.length_a   1.000
_cell.length_b   1.000
_cell.length_c   1.000
_cell.angle_alpha   90.00
_cell.angle_beta   90.00
_cell.angle_gamma   90.00
#
_symmetry.space_group_name_H-M   'P 1'
#
loop_
_entity.id
_entity.type
_entity.pdbx_description
1 polymer ?
#
loop_
_entity_poly.entity_id
_entity_poly.type
_entity_poly.pdbx_seq_one_letter_code
_entity_poly.pdbx_strand_id
1 'polypeptide(L)'
;MKNNLSIYNIVVHVVNLVILGAIGILAFFFVVNISPNKTPTSDMVAIISIVFLTVVWAINYWLQFKKRKWFVPIAGTVLFVVIAYLYLDVGIPFFYDVFIR
;
A
#
# COMPACT_ATOMS: atom_id res chain seq x y z
N MET A 1 -33.95 -5.35 0.56
CA MET A 1 -32.90 -4.38 1.00
C MET A 1 -31.77 -4.99 1.84
N LYS A 2 -32.00 -5.99 2.71
CA LYS A 2 -30.95 -6.61 3.55
C LYS A 2 -29.81 -7.26 2.77
N ASN A 3 -30.11 -7.90 1.64
CA ASN A 3 -29.12 -8.64 0.84
C ASN A 3 -28.08 -7.72 0.18
N ASN A 4 -28.48 -6.57 -0.35
CA ASN A 4 -27.55 -5.64 -1.02
C ASN A 4 -26.51 -5.05 -0.05
N LEU A 5 -26.91 -4.81 1.20
CA LEU A 5 -26.00 -4.34 2.24
C LEU A 5 -25.02 -5.44 2.68
N SER A 6 -25.50 -6.68 2.78
CA SER A 6 -24.67 -7.85 3.09
C SER A 6 -23.64 -8.11 1.99
N ILE A 7 -24.06 -8.08 0.72
CA ILE A 7 -23.19 -8.24 -0.44
C ILE A 7 -22.14 -7.11 -0.48
N TYR A 8 -22.56 -5.86 -0.26
CA TYR A 8 -21.63 -4.72 -0.20
C TYR A 8 -20.52 -4.93 0.84
N ASN A 9 -20.90 -5.31 2.07
CA ASN A 9 -19.94 -5.52 3.15
C ASN A 9 -18.97 -6.65 2.82
N ILE A 10 -19.46 -7.77 2.26
CA ILE A 10 -18.61 -8.90 1.86
C ILE A 10 -17.59 -8.45 0.82
N VAL A 11 -18.02 -7.76 -0.24
CA VAL A 11 -17.12 -7.28 -1.31
C VAL A 11 -16.06 -6.33 -0.74
N VAL A 12 -16.47 -5.36 0.08
CA VAL A 12 -15.55 -4.41 0.72
C VAL A 12 -14.52 -5.15 1.58
N HIS A 13 -14.95 -6.09 2.42
CA HIS A 13 -14.04 -6.87 3.26
C HIS A 13 -13.04 -7.66 2.41
N VAL A 14 -13.52 -8.42 1.43
CA VAL A 14 -12.66 -9.27 0.58
C VAL A 14 -11.63 -8.43 -0.17
N VAL A 15 -12.04 -7.33 -0.79
CA VAL A 15 -11.11 -6.47 -1.54
C VAL A 15 -10.05 -5.86 -0.63
N ASN A 16 -10.43 -5.35 0.55
CA ASN A 16 -9.45 -4.77 1.47
C ASN A 16 -8.51 -5.81 2.06
N LEU A 17 -8.95 -7.07 2.22
CA LEU A 17 -8.12 -8.19 2.64
C LEU A 17 -7.08 -8.55 1.58
N VAL A 18 -7.47 -8.55 0.30
CA VAL A 18 -6.54 -8.75 -0.84
C VAL A 18 -5.50 -7.62 -0.88
N ILE A 19 -5.91 -6.36 -0.74
CA ILE A 19 -4.98 -5.22 -0.71
C ILE A 19 -4.03 -5.32 0.48
N LEU A 20 -4.53 -5.67 1.67
CA LEU A 20 -3.70 -5.86 2.85
C LEU A 20 -2.71 -7.01 2.64
N GLY A 21 -3.13 -8.09 1.99
CA GLY A 21 -2.26 -9.20 1.58
C GLY A 21 -1.13 -8.73 0.66
N ALA A 22 -1.43 -7.87 -0.33
CA ALA A 22 -0.41 -7.29 -1.21
C ALA A 22 0.58 -6.39 -0.44
N ILE A 23 0.10 -5.55 0.48
CA ILE A 23 0.97 -4.75 1.37
C ILE A 23 1.85 -5.68 2.23
N GLY A 24 1.29 -6.77 2.75
CA GLY A 24 2.04 -7.77 3.52
C GLY A 24 3.12 -8.48 2.71
N ILE A 25 2.85 -8.82 1.45
CA ILE A 25 3.85 -9.40 0.53
C ILE A 25 4.98 -8.39 0.28
N LEU A 26 4.65 -7.12 0.01
CA LEU A 26 5.66 -6.07 -0.15
C LEU A 26 6.51 -5.90 1.10
N ALA A 27 5.88 -5.88 2.28
CA ALA A 27 6.58 -5.79 3.55
C ALA A 27 7.53 -6.99 3.77
N PHE A 28 7.07 -8.21 3.46
CA PHE A 28 7.89 -9.40 3.54
C PHE A 28 9.12 -9.30 2.63
N PHE A 29 8.93 -8.93 1.35
CA PHE A 29 10.04 -8.74 0.42
C PHE A 29 11.01 -7.65 0.86
N PHE A 30 10.53 -6.57 1.47
CA PHE A 30 11.42 -5.55 2.02
C PHE A 30 12.27 -6.10 3.15
N VAL A 31 11.69 -6.83 4.11
CA VAL A 31 12.43 -7.38 5.25
C VAL A 31 13.45 -8.43 4.81
N VAL A 32 13.10 -9.35 3.90
CA VAL A 32 14.02 -10.40 3.45
C VAL A 32 15.09 -9.89 2.48
N ASN A 33 14.88 -8.73 1.86
CA ASN A 33 15.83 -8.11 0.93
C ASN A 33 16.67 -7.00 1.59
N ILE A 34 16.67 -6.92 2.92
CA ILE A 34 17.65 -6.14 3.69
C ILE A 34 19.00 -6.86 3.57
N SER A 35 19.88 -6.31 2.73
CA SER A 35 21.26 -6.78 2.58
C SER A 35 22.16 -6.00 3.53
N PRO A 36 23.14 -6.65 4.20
CA PRO A 36 24.09 -5.95 5.07
C PRO A 36 24.95 -4.89 4.34
N ASN A 37 24.94 -4.87 3.00
CA ASN A 37 25.63 -3.88 2.17
C ASN A 37 24.72 -2.72 1.68
N LYS A 38 23.46 -2.64 2.09
CA LYS A 38 22.57 -1.50 1.74
C LYS A 38 22.83 -0.32 2.67
N THR A 39 22.66 0.89 2.14
CA THR A 39 22.77 2.12 2.94
C THR A 39 21.63 2.18 3.96
N PRO A 40 21.89 2.58 5.22
CA PRO A 40 20.86 2.65 6.28
C PRO A 40 19.62 3.47 5.88
N THR A 41 19.82 4.45 4.99
CA THR A 41 18.78 5.34 4.47
C THR A 41 17.78 4.60 3.57
N SER A 42 18.23 3.63 2.77
CA SER A 42 17.37 2.81 1.89
C SER A 42 16.35 2.02 2.71
N ASP A 43 16.83 1.37 3.77
CA ASP A 43 16.01 0.48 4.58
C ASP A 43 15.00 1.26 5.41
N MET A 44 15.40 2.43 5.92
CA MET A 44 14.51 3.34 6.64
C MET A 44 13.38 3.86 5.75
N VAL A 45 13.66 4.21 4.50
CA VAL A 45 12.65 4.66 3.52
C VAL A 45 11.66 3.55 3.19
N ALA A 46 12.13 2.30 3.03
CA ALA A 46 11.26 1.15 2.78
C ALA A 46 10.30 0.90 3.95
N ILE A 47 10.80 0.94 5.19
CA ILE A 47 9.98 0.77 6.40
C ILE A 47 8.93 1.88 6.52
N ILE A 48 9.33 3.15 6.36
CA ILE A 48 8.40 4.29 6.41
C ILE A 48 7.32 4.15 5.35
N SER A 49 7.68 3.71 4.14
CA SER A 49 6.74 3.53 3.03
C SER A 49 5.70 2.46 3.33
N ILE A 50 6.09 1.34 3.93
CA ILE A 50 5.17 0.27 4.34
C ILE A 50 4.22 0.72 5.46
N VAL A 51 4.74 1.42 6.46
CA VAL A 51 3.92 1.99 7.55
C VAL A 51 2.90 2.96 6.96
N PHE A 52 3.33 3.86 6.08
CA PHE A 52 2.46 4.83 5.42
C PHE A 52 1.37 4.14 4.58
N LEU A 53 1.73 3.16 3.75
CA LEU A 53 0.81 2.33 2.97
C LEU A 53 -0.27 1.69 3.85
N THR A 54 0.14 1.12 4.98
CA THR A 54 -0.77 0.46 5.92
C THR A 54 -1.75 1.44 6.57
N VAL A 55 -1.27 2.63 6.96
CA VAL A 55 -2.12 3.69 7.53
C VAL A 55 -3.14 4.19 6.51
N VAL A 56 -2.69 4.47 5.28
CA VAL A 56 -3.58 4.92 4.19
C VAL A 56 -4.64 3.86 3.87
N TRP A 57 -4.25 2.59 3.81
CA TRP A 57 -5.18 1.47 3.65
C TRP A 57 -6.23 1.45 4.76
N ALA A 58 -5.82 1.57 6.03
CA ALA A 58 -6.73 1.53 7.18
C ALA A 58 -7.74 2.69 7.15
N ILE A 59 -7.28 3.91 6.82
CA ILE A 59 -8.15 5.08 6.67
C ILE A 59 -9.15 4.88 5.54
N ASN A 60 -8.69 4.41 4.37
CA ASN A 60 -9.57 4.16 3.23
C ASN A 60 -10.62 3.10 3.53
N TYR A 61 -10.23 2.02 4.19
CA TYR A 61 -11.13 0.97 4.61
C TYR A 61 -12.21 1.50 5.57
N TRP A 62 -11.82 2.31 6.56
CA TRP A 62 -12.77 2.96 7.45
C TRP A 62 -13.75 3.89 6.69
N LEU A 63 -13.25 4.69 5.75
CA LEU A 63 -14.09 5.56 4.93
C LEU A 63 -15.10 4.78 4.08
N GLN A 64 -14.72 3.61 3.54
CA GLN A 64 -15.64 2.74 2.78
C GLN A 64 -16.80 2.24 3.65
N PHE A 65 -16.53 1.92 4.92
CA PHE A 65 -17.57 1.56 5.89
C PHE A 65 -18.48 2.74 6.23
N LYS A 66 -17.89 3.91 6.49
CA LYS A 66 -18.65 5.09 6.95
C LYS A 66 -19.49 5.71 5.83
N LYS A 67 -18.97 5.77 4.60
CA LYS A 67 -19.60 6.49 3.48
C LYS A 67 -20.36 5.56 2.51
N ARG A 68 -20.20 4.24 2.63
CA ARG A 68 -20.80 3.22 1.73
C ARG A 68 -20.50 3.45 0.24
N LYS A 69 -19.38 4.11 -0.06
CA LYS A 69 -18.85 4.28 -1.42
C LYS A 69 -17.54 3.49 -1.48
N TRP A 70 -17.56 2.39 -2.22
CA TRP A 70 -16.46 1.41 -2.26
C TRP A 70 -15.52 1.66 -3.44
N PHE A 71 -16.06 1.97 -4.62
CA PHE A 71 -15.26 2.15 -5.84
C PHE A 71 -14.20 3.27 -5.73
N VAL A 72 -14.58 4.47 -5.26
CA VAL A 72 -13.67 5.62 -5.20
C VAL A 72 -12.49 5.39 -4.24
N PRO A 73 -12.70 4.90 -3.00
CA PRO A 73 -11.59 4.62 -2.11
C PRO A 73 -10.74 3.42 -2.55
N ILE A 74 -11.33 2.41 -3.21
CA ILE A 74 -10.56 1.27 -3.76
C ILE A 74 -9.66 1.75 -4.90
N ALA A 75 -10.18 2.54 -5.83
CA ALA A 75 -9.38 3.11 -6.92
C ALA A 75 -8.23 3.97 -6.37
N GLY A 76 -8.49 4.75 -5.31
CA GLY A 76 -7.46 5.51 -4.59
C GLY A 76 -6.38 4.61 -3.99
N THR A 77 -6.75 3.53 -3.30
CA THR A 77 -5.76 2.62 -2.70
C THR A 77 -4.95 1.85 -3.75
N VAL A 78 -5.59 1.38 -4.83
CA VAL A 78 -4.88 0.68 -5.93
C VAL A 78 -3.92 1.64 -6.63
N LEU A 79 -4.37 2.85 -6.97
CA LEU A 79 -3.52 3.89 -7.55
C LEU A 79 -2.33 4.20 -6.61
N PHE A 80 -2.59 4.27 -5.31
CA PHE A 80 -1.56 4.54 -4.32
C PHE A 80 -0.53 3.39 -4.21
N VAL A 81 -0.96 2.12 -4.22
CA VAL A 81 -0.07 0.96 -4.24
C VAL A 81 0.80 0.96 -5.49
N VAL A 82 0.22 1.28 -6.66
CA VAL A 82 0.96 1.38 -7.93
C VAL A 82 1.97 2.53 -7.88
N ILE A 83 1.59 3.72 -7.40
CA ILE A 83 2.51 4.85 -7.23
C ILE A 83 3.63 4.51 -6.24
N ALA A 84 3.31 3.86 -5.12
CA ALA A 84 4.31 3.45 -4.14
C ALA A 84 5.29 2.44 -4.74
N TYR A 85 4.81 1.45 -5.49
CA TYR A 85 5.67 0.52 -6.21
C TYR A 85 6.58 1.23 -7.22
N LEU A 86 6.03 2.11 -8.07
CA LEU A 86 6.80 2.90 -9.04
C LEU A 86 7.82 3.83 -8.35
N TYR A 87 7.46 4.46 -7.24
CA TYR A 87 8.36 5.33 -6.50
C TYR A 87 9.52 4.54 -5.89
N LEU A 88 9.26 3.35 -5.35
CA LEU A 88 10.28 2.53 -4.71
C LEU A 88 11.21 1.85 -5.74
N ASP A 89 10.67 1.38 -6.86
CA ASP A 89 11.43 0.64 -7.88
C ASP A 89 12.10 1.55 -8.93
N VAL A 90 11.47 2.67 -9.27
CA VAL A 90 11.96 3.60 -10.31
C VAL A 90 12.38 4.93 -9.71
N GLY A 91 11.58 5.48 -8.79
CA GLY A 91 11.83 6.79 -8.20
C GLY A 91 13.11 6.86 -7.38
N ILE A 92 13.27 5.99 -6.38
CA ILE A 92 14.46 5.98 -5.51
C ILE A 92 15.76 5.79 -6.30
N PRO A 93 15.87 4.80 -7.20
CA PRO A 93 17.07 4.65 -8.02
C PRO A 93 17.35 5.88 -8.90
N PHE A 94 16.32 6.46 -9.52
CA PHE A 94 16.45 7.68 -10.31
C PHE A 94 16.97 8.86 -9.49
N PHE A 95 16.39 9.13 -8.32
CA PHE A 95 16.83 10.23 -7.46
C PHE A 95 18.25 10.01 -6.94
N TYR A 96 18.63 8.77 -6.64
CA TYR A 96 19.98 8.43 -6.22
C TYR A 96 20.99 8.69 -7.35
N ASP A 97 20.72 8.23 -8.57
CA ASP A 97 21.61 8.42 -9.72
C ASP A 97 21.73 9.89 -10.16
N VAL A 98 20.70 10.71 -9.98
CA VAL A 98 20.70 12.12 -10.45
C VAL A 98 21.27 13.10 -9.44
N PHE A 99 21.02 12.90 -8.14
CA PHE A 99 21.34 13.90 -7.11
C PHE A 99 22.46 13.48 -6.15
N ILE A 100 22.78 12.17 -6.06
CA ILE A 100 23.76 11.66 -5.10
C ILE A 100 25.00 11.11 -5.81
N ARG A 101 24.83 10.38 -6.91
CA ARG A 101 25.92 9.86 -7.74
C ARG A 101 26.43 10.92 -8.73
#